data_AF-A0A251X7Z3-F1
#
_entry.id   AF-A0A251X7Z3-F1
#
_cell.length_a   1.000
_cell.length_b   1.000
_cell.length_c   1.000
_cell.angle_alpha   90.00
_cell.angle_beta   90.00
_cell.angle_gamma   90.00
#
_symmetry.space_group_name_H-M   'P 1'
#
loop_
_entity.id
_entity.type
_entity.pdbx_description
1 polymer ?
#
loop_
_entity_poly.entity_id
_entity_poly.type
_entity_poly.pdbx_seq_one_letter_code
_entity_poly.pdbx_strand_id
1 'polypeptide(L)' 'MMRAAAERDLISDPEAWFEYRRQRNITAHTYDETKAIQVYKTAVLFIDDAKQLLQNLQQRNS' A
#
# COMPACT_ATOMS: atom_id res chain seq x y z
N MET A 1 12.44 0.04 5.34
CA MET A 1 11.11 0.20 5.99
C MET A 1 10.16 -0.93 5.62
N MET A 2 9.74 -1.13 4.36
CA MET A 2 8.74 -2.17 4.05
C MET A 2 9.23 -3.61 4.31
N ARG A 3 10.46 -3.96 3.91
CA ARG A 3 11.05 -5.28 4.26
C ARG A 3 11.09 -5.53 5.77
N ALA A 4 11.46 -4.51 6.55
CA ALA A 4 11.51 -4.58 8.01
C ALA A 4 10.12 -4.67 8.68
N ALA A 5 9.05 -4.22 8.01
CA ALA A 5 7.68 -4.41 8.45
C ALA A 5 7.20 -5.83 8.15
N ALA A 6 7.61 -6.41 7.00
CA ALA A 6 7.34 -7.79 6.66
C ALA A 6 8.08 -8.78 7.57
N GLU A 7 9.34 -8.52 7.89
CA GLU A 7 10.13 -9.29 8.89
C GLU A 7 9.50 -9.28 10.30
N ARG A 8 8.62 -8.31 10.55
CA ARG A 8 7.88 -8.17 11.81
C ARG A 8 6.43 -8.64 11.66
N ASP A 9 6.06 -9.36 10.60
CA ASP A 9 4.69 -9.84 10.35
C ASP A 9 3.62 -8.72 10.35
N LEU A 10 4.01 -7.47 10.12
CA LEU A 10 3.06 -6.36 10.06
C LEU A 10 2.37 -6.30 8.71
N ILE A 11 3.09 -6.66 7.64
CA ILE A 11 2.60 -6.72 6.27
C ILE A 11 3.03 -8.06 5.65
N SER A 12 2.17 -8.64 4.82
CA SER A 12 2.38 -9.96 4.19
C SER A 12 3.25 -9.90 2.94
N ASP A 13 3.06 -8.88 2.09
CA ASP A 13 3.79 -8.72 0.83
C ASP A 13 4.47 -7.35 0.75
N PRO A 14 5.77 -7.23 1.03
CA PRO A 14 6.47 -5.95 0.93
C PRO A 14 6.57 -5.41 -0.51
N GLU A 15 6.39 -6.23 -1.56
CA GLU A 15 6.43 -5.78 -2.96
C GLU A 15 5.20 -4.96 -3.32
N ALA A 16 4.01 -5.39 -2.91
CA ALA A 16 2.78 -4.60 -3.02
C ALA A 16 2.95 -3.19 -2.42
N TRP A 17 3.62 -3.08 -1.26
CA TRP A 17 3.86 -1.79 -0.60
C TRP A 17 4.86 -0.89 -1.32
N PHE A 18 5.82 -1.47 -2.07
CA PHE A 18 6.66 -0.67 -2.96
C PHE A 18 5.84 -0.11 -4.13
N GLU A 19 4.94 -0.90 -4.69
CA GLU A 19 4.06 -0.46 -5.77
C GLU A 19 3.09 0.63 -5.30
N TYR A 20 2.49 0.48 -4.12
CA TYR A 20 1.63 1.51 -3.52
C TYR A 20 2.36 2.85 -3.37
N ARG A 21 3.60 2.81 -2.88
CA ARG A 21 4.43 4.01 -2.75
C ARG A 21 4.77 4.62 -4.12
N ARG A 22 5.07 3.79 -5.13
CA ARG A 22 5.35 4.25 -6.49
C ARG A 22 4.12 4.95 -7.10
N GLN A 23 2.95 4.33 -6.97
CA GLN A 23 1.69 4.86 -7.50
C GLN A 23 1.25 6.14 -6.78
N ARG A 24 1.50 6.25 -5.47
CA ARG A 24 1.31 7.51 -4.72
C ARG A 24 2.16 8.66 -5.27
N ASN A 25 3.34 8.41 -5.85
CA ASN A 25 4.13 9.47 -6.47
C ASN A 25 3.57 9.89 -7.84
N ILE A 26 2.83 8.99 -8.50
CA ILE A 26 2.20 9.23 -9.81
C ILE A 26 0.91 10.05 -9.67
N THR A 27 0.33 10.15 -8.46
CA THR A 27 -0.90 10.93 -8.23
C THR A 27 -0.77 12.40 -8.63
N ALA A 28 0.45 12.97 -8.58
CA ALA A 28 0.75 14.33 -9.03
C ALA A 28 0.63 14.51 -10.56
N HIS A 29 0.58 13.42 -11.32
CA HIS A 29 0.44 13.39 -12.78
C HIS A 29 -0.92 12.89 -13.26
N THR A 30 -1.94 12.94 -12.40
CA THR A 30 -3.30 12.42 -12.69
C THR A 30 -4.10 13.26 -13.69
N TYR A 31 -3.53 14.34 -14.22
CA TYR A 31 -4.06 15.03 -15.41
C TYR A 31 -3.99 14.14 -16.67
N ASP A 32 -3.16 13.10 -16.66
CA ASP A 32 -3.18 12.01 -17.63
C ASP A 32 -4.17 10.93 -17.16
N GLU A 33 -5.26 10.77 -17.91
CA GLU A 33 -6.34 9.81 -17.62
C GLU A 33 -5.83 8.37 -17.49
N THR A 34 -4.82 7.99 -18.27
CA THR A 34 -4.21 6.65 -18.20
C THR A 34 -3.53 6.45 -16.85
N LYS A 35 -2.81 7.47 -16.36
CA LYS A 35 -2.19 7.45 -15.03
C LYS A 35 -3.23 7.46 -13.92
N ALA A 36 -4.33 8.19 -14.08
CA ALA A 36 -5.43 8.20 -13.12
C ALA A 36 -6.07 6.81 -12.96
N ILE A 37 -6.33 6.11 -14.06
CA ILE A 37 -6.85 4.73 -14.03
C ILE A 37 -5.86 3.77 -13.36
N GLN A 38 -4.56 3.90 -13.63
CA GLN A 38 -3.52 3.08 -12.98
C GLN A 38 -3.49 3.28 -11.47
N VAL A 39 -3.45 4.54 -11.03
CA VAL A 39 -3.48 4.91 -9.60
C VAL A 39 -4.75 4.37 -8.93
N TYR A 40 -5.92 4.52 -9.58
CA TYR A 40 -7.19 4.01 -9.05
C TYR A 40 -7.16 2.49 -8.83
N LYS A 41 -6.71 1.72 -9.84
CA LYS A 41 -6.61 0.25 -9.72
C LYS A 41 -5.71 -0.16 -8.56
N THR A 42 -4.57 0.52 -8.38
CA THR A 42 -3.69 0.25 -7.25
C THR A 42 -4.32 0.64 -5.91
N ALA A 43 -5.05 1.76 -5.84
CA ALA A 43 -5.73 2.19 -4.62
C ALA A 43 -6.81 1.19 -4.17
N VAL A 44 -7.50 0.55 -5.10
CA VAL A 44 -8.47 -0.51 -4.81
C VAL A 44 -7.80 -1.74 -4.19
N LEU A 45 -6.59 -2.11 -4.62
CA LEU A 45 -5.85 -3.22 -4.00
C LEU A 45 -5.30 -2.85 -2.61
N PHE A 46 -4.84 -1.61 -2.47
CA PHE A 46 -4.25 -1.11 -1.23
C PHE A 46 -5.20 -1.17 -0.02
N ILE A 47 -6.51 -1.00 -0.22
CA ILE A 47 -7.45 -0.86 0.91
C ILE A 47 -7.48 -2.08 1.82
N ASP A 48 -7.37 -3.28 1.26
CA ASP A 48 -7.44 -4.51 2.04
C ASP A 48 -6.14 -4.76 2.79
N ASP A 49 -5.00 -4.51 2.15
CA ASP A 49 -3.68 -4.57 2.81
C ASP A 49 -3.54 -3.53 3.93
N ALA A 50 -4.11 -2.32 3.74
CA ALA A 50 -4.10 -1.28 4.76
C ALA A 50 -4.94 -1.66 5.98
N LYS A 51 -6.11 -2.28 5.78
CA LYS A 51 -6.93 -2.81 6.87
C LYS A 51 -6.21 -3.93 7.61
N GLN A 52 -5.56 -4.85 6.90
CA GLN A 52 -4.80 -5.94 7.53
C GLN A 52 -3.65 -5.39 8.37
N LEU A 53 -2.90 -4.41 7.85
CA LEU A 53 -1.84 -3.74 8.62
C LEU A 53 -2.40 -3.11 9.90
N LEU A 54 -3.54 -2.41 9.81
CA LEU A 54 -4.16 -1.79 10.98
C LEU A 54 -4.53 -2.84 12.05
N GLN A 55 -5.12 -3.97 11.64
CA GLN A 55 -5.45 -5.07 12.55
C GLN A 55 -4.19 -5.62 13.23
N ASN A 56 -3.12 -5.87 12.48
CA ASN A 56 -1.86 -6.39 13.01
C ASN A 56 -1.23 -5.42 14.02
N LEU A 57 -1.29 -4.12 13.77
CA LEU A 57 -0.80 -3.08 14.68
C LEU A 57 -1.64 -3.01 15.96
N GLN A 58 -2.96 -3.13 15.85
CA GLN A 58 -3.86 -3.13 17.00
C GLN A 58 -3.63 -4.35 17.90
N GLN A 59 -3.49 -5.54 17.32
CA GLN A 59 -3.19 -6.77 18.06
C GLN A 59 -1.87 -6.70 18.84
N ARG A 60 -0.87 -6.01 18.30
CA ARG A 60 0.44 -5.85 18.96
C ARG A 60 0.46 -4.84 20.11
N ASN A 61 -0.42 -3.86 20.06
CA ASN A 61 -0.51 -2.79 21.06
C ASN A 61 -1.59 -3.07 22.11
N SER A 62 -2.24 -4.23 22.05
CA SER A 62 -3.25 -4.71 23.01
C SER A 62 -2.62 -5.51 24.14
#